data_AF-A0A2H5PVY5-F1
#
_entry.id   AF-A0A2H5PVY5-F1
#
_cell.length_a   1.000
_cell.length_b   1.000
_cell.length_c   1.000
_cell.angle_alpha   90.00
_cell.angle_beta   90.00
_cell.angle_gamma   90.00
#
_symmetry.space_group_name_H-M   'P 1'
#
loop_
_entity.id
_entity.type
_entity.pdbx_description
1 polymer ?
#
loop_
_entity_poly.entity_id
_entity_poly.type
_entity_poly.pdbx_seq_one_letter_code
_entity_poly.pdbx_strand_id
1 'polypeptide(L)'
;MAVSKIVLSSLIHIRPITCAASYHTRLVPHPPDLVKWVKKEGGFVHQAVKIFPQEDNETYGLGLVASQDIPKGSLLIALPDHIPLKFESDAGDGADSVLVDLASQVPEELWAMKLGLKLLQERARLGSFWWPYISNLPETYSVPIFFQGEDIKNLQYAPLLYQVNKRCRFLLDFDQEVRRALASVKPNDHPFGGQELNASSLGWAMSAVSSRAFRLHGKKLAAGTRNEVVAETEIKQNDSLLLNYGCLSNDLFLLDYGFVMPSNPYDTIELKYEGALMDAASMAAGVSSPNFSSPAAWQQQILSQLNLVGETAIVKVSLGGPELVEGRLLAALRVLLASDSETVQKHDLNTLQSLSAEAPLGITNEVAVFRTIIALCAIALEHFPTKIMEDESLLKQGVSASTVLNPEENSDYRYYEKSLEAGEITIIKGDNHYSRLIFDGWRVITLLIIIRNRDEFL
;
A
#
# COMPACT_ATOMS: atom_id res chain seq x y z
N MET A 1 19.48 64.28 6.12
CA MET A 1 20.88 63.96 5.79
C MET A 1 21.25 62.72 6.60
N ALA A 2 21.04 61.51 6.08
CA ALA A 2 21.92 60.73 5.21
C ALA A 2 23.10 60.06 5.97
N VAL A 3 23.00 58.74 6.24
CA VAL A 3 23.82 57.62 5.65
C VAL A 3 25.11 57.38 6.46
N SER A 4 25.46 56.20 6.99
CA SER A 4 25.66 54.86 6.38
C SER A 4 25.64 53.77 7.48
N LYS A 5 25.02 52.58 7.34
CA LYS A 5 25.33 51.41 6.49
C LYS A 5 26.42 50.48 7.08
N ILE A 6 26.03 49.19 7.18
CA ILE A 6 26.85 47.95 7.21
C ILE A 6 27.26 47.44 8.60
N VAL A 7 26.51 46.44 9.11
CA VAL A 7 26.98 45.04 9.17
C VAL A 7 25.77 44.13 8.91
N LEU A 8 25.67 43.64 7.68
CA LEU A 8 24.84 42.49 7.29
C LEU A 8 25.86 41.38 6.96
N SER A 9 25.92 40.31 7.74
CA SER A 9 26.58 39.06 7.31
C SER A 9 26.14 37.87 8.17
N SER A 10 25.43 36.96 7.49
CA SER A 10 25.18 35.54 7.77
C SER A 10 24.39 35.15 9.03
N LEU A 11 23.07 35.23 8.94
CA LEU A 11 22.20 34.31 9.67
C LEU A 11 21.56 33.39 8.63
N ILE A 12 22.08 32.17 8.49
CA ILE A 12 21.42 31.10 7.74
C ILE A 12 20.19 30.74 8.58
N HIS A 13 19.04 31.33 8.27
CA HIS A 13 17.77 30.94 8.88
C HIS A 13 17.36 29.59 8.25
N ILE A 14 16.95 28.61 9.06
CA ILE A 14 16.69 27.22 8.64
C ILE A 14 15.28 26.85 9.14
N ARG A 15 14.50 26.07 8.38
CA ARG A 15 13.17 25.60 8.81
C ARG A 15 13.25 24.33 9.64
N PRO A 16 12.50 24.23 10.77
CA PRO A 16 12.54 23.05 11.62
C PRO A 16 12.01 21.80 10.92
N ILE A 17 12.76 20.70 11.05
CA ILE A 17 12.40 19.39 10.50
C ILE A 17 11.41 18.63 11.41
N THR A 18 11.38 18.96 12.70
CA THR A 18 10.42 18.41 13.66
C THR A 18 9.27 19.38 13.91
N CYS A 19 8.04 18.87 14.02
CA CYS A 19 6.90 19.61 14.57
C CYS A 19 6.53 19.00 15.92
N ALA A 20 6.13 19.84 16.89
CA ALA A 20 5.42 19.37 18.07
C ALA A 20 3.99 19.07 17.65
N ALA A 21 3.52 17.85 17.88
CA ALA A 21 2.21 17.40 17.39
C ALA A 21 1.09 18.36 17.80
N SER A 22 0.54 19.06 16.82
CA SER A 22 -0.70 19.82 16.92
C SER A 22 -1.83 19.09 16.18
N TYR A 23 -3.08 19.38 16.54
CA TYR A 23 -4.28 18.80 15.90
C TYR A 23 -4.52 19.37 14.48
N HIS A 24 -3.48 19.75 13.75
CA HIS A 24 -3.62 20.37 12.44
C HIS A 24 -3.64 19.34 11.32
N THR A 25 -4.53 19.54 10.34
CA THR A 25 -4.62 18.69 9.13
C THR A 25 -3.45 18.85 8.18
N ARG A 26 -2.67 19.93 8.34
CA ARG A 26 -1.54 20.29 7.50
C ARG A 26 -0.36 20.69 8.37
N LEU A 27 0.82 20.60 7.79
CA LEU A 27 2.10 20.88 8.43
C LEU A 27 2.20 22.31 8.98
N VAL A 28 1.50 23.26 8.33
CA VAL A 28 1.33 24.63 8.84
C VAL A 28 -0.14 25.04 8.74
N PRO A 29 -0.64 25.90 9.63
CA PRO A 29 -2.07 26.26 9.68
C PRO A 29 -2.55 27.09 8.47
N HIS A 30 -1.67 27.91 7.89
CA HIS A 30 -1.98 28.78 6.75
C HIS A 30 -0.97 28.59 5.62
N PRO A 31 -0.98 27.44 4.93
CA PRO A 31 -0.03 27.17 3.88
C PRO A 31 -0.36 27.97 2.61
N PRO A 32 0.62 28.19 1.72
CA PRO A 32 0.37 28.73 0.40
C PRO A 32 -0.69 27.92 -0.37
N ASP A 33 -1.45 28.59 -1.20
CA ASP A 33 -2.49 28.00 -2.04
C ASP A 33 -1.86 27.14 -3.16
N LEU A 34 -2.11 25.82 -3.10
CA LEU A 34 -1.59 24.85 -4.08
C LEU A 34 -2.07 25.13 -5.50
N VAL A 35 -3.34 25.49 -5.66
CA VAL A 35 -3.93 25.72 -6.99
C VAL A 35 -3.29 26.94 -7.64
N LYS A 36 -3.08 28.01 -6.86
CA LYS A 36 -2.37 29.21 -7.33
C LYS A 36 -0.93 28.91 -7.69
N TRP A 37 -0.23 28.11 -6.87
CA TRP A 37 1.15 27.70 -7.16
C TRP A 37 1.23 26.89 -8.47
N VAL A 38 0.42 25.84 -8.61
CA VAL A 38 0.38 25.02 -9.83
C VAL A 38 0.10 25.87 -11.08
N LYS A 39 -0.90 26.77 -11.02
CA LYS A 39 -1.23 27.66 -12.15
C LYS A 39 -0.11 28.64 -12.47
N LYS A 40 0.55 29.20 -11.45
CA LYS A 40 1.69 30.12 -11.63
C LYS A 40 2.86 29.42 -12.34
N GLU A 41 3.10 28.16 -12.02
CA GLU A 41 4.15 27.33 -12.59
C GLU A 41 3.79 26.74 -13.97
N GLY A 42 2.66 27.14 -14.56
CA GLY A 42 2.23 26.71 -15.90
C GLY A 42 1.41 25.42 -15.93
N GLY A 43 0.99 24.92 -14.77
CA GLY A 43 0.08 23.78 -14.66
C GLY A 43 -1.39 24.16 -14.81
N PHE A 44 -2.22 23.12 -14.96
CA PHE A 44 -3.66 23.25 -15.10
C PHE A 44 -4.37 22.61 -13.90
N VAL A 45 -5.40 23.29 -13.40
CA VAL A 45 -6.36 22.75 -12.43
C VAL A 45 -7.74 23.22 -12.87
N HIS A 46 -8.63 22.26 -13.13
CA HIS A 46 -9.98 22.49 -13.58
C HIS A 46 -10.74 23.38 -12.60
N GLN A 47 -11.50 24.35 -13.12
CA GLN A 47 -12.16 25.39 -12.32
C GLN A 47 -13.17 24.86 -11.29
N ALA A 48 -13.78 23.71 -11.61
CA ALA A 48 -14.70 22.99 -10.74
C ALA A 48 -14.01 22.26 -9.58
N VAL A 49 -12.71 22.01 -9.66
CA VAL A 49 -12.01 21.26 -8.62
C VAL A 49 -11.66 22.20 -7.47
N LYS A 50 -12.18 21.90 -6.29
CA LYS A 50 -11.93 22.64 -5.05
C LYS A 50 -11.30 21.73 -4.01
N ILE A 51 -10.45 22.30 -3.17
CA ILE A 51 -9.97 21.63 -1.96
C ILE A 51 -11.07 21.79 -0.90
N PHE A 52 -11.56 20.68 -0.36
CA PHE A 52 -12.62 20.68 0.63
C PHE A 52 -12.05 20.48 2.04
N PRO A 53 -12.25 21.43 2.98
CA PRO A 53 -11.81 21.29 4.37
C PRO A 53 -12.71 20.34 5.17
N GLN A 54 -12.16 19.84 6.27
CA GLN A 54 -12.61 18.72 7.10
C GLN A 54 -14.03 18.83 7.71
N GLU A 55 -14.67 20.00 7.76
CA GLU A 55 -15.86 20.19 8.61
C GLU A 55 -17.06 19.29 8.24
N ASP A 56 -17.18 18.81 7.00
CA ASP A 56 -18.30 17.94 6.57
C ASP A 56 -17.89 16.51 6.15
N ASN A 57 -16.62 16.10 6.30
CA ASN A 57 -16.18 14.75 5.89
C ASN A 57 -15.23 14.12 6.94
N GLU A 58 -15.81 13.56 8.01
CA GLU A 58 -15.09 12.94 9.14
C GLU A 58 -14.18 11.77 8.71
N THR A 59 -14.38 11.19 7.53
CA THR A 59 -13.83 9.87 7.18
C THR A 59 -12.42 9.91 6.55
N TYR A 60 -12.08 10.93 5.75
CA TYR A 60 -10.89 10.87 4.88
C TYR A 60 -9.94 12.09 4.96
N GLY A 61 -10.23 13.06 5.84
CA GLY A 61 -9.43 14.27 5.97
C GLY A 61 -9.58 15.21 4.77
N LEU A 62 -8.48 15.82 4.32
CA LEU A 62 -8.49 16.76 3.20
C LEU A 62 -8.69 16.05 1.86
N GLY A 63 -9.69 16.49 1.10
CA GLY A 63 -10.02 15.94 -0.21
C GLY A 63 -10.26 16.98 -1.29
N LEU A 64 -10.62 16.50 -2.47
CA LEU A 64 -11.07 17.31 -3.59
C LEU A 64 -12.56 17.11 -3.80
N VAL A 65 -13.29 18.20 -4.07
CA VAL A 65 -14.73 18.18 -4.37
C VAL A 65 -14.99 18.91 -5.69
N ALA A 66 -16.01 18.46 -6.42
CA ALA A 66 -16.51 19.15 -7.60
C ALA A 66 -17.49 20.26 -7.19
N SER A 67 -17.20 21.51 -7.56
CA SER A 67 -18.13 22.63 -7.32
C SER A 67 -19.25 22.74 -8.36
N GLN A 68 -19.18 21.94 -9.43
CA GLN A 68 -20.18 21.81 -10.50
C GLN A 68 -19.96 20.46 -11.20
N ASP A 69 -20.94 19.99 -11.99
CA ASP A 69 -20.81 18.77 -12.78
C ASP A 69 -19.58 18.81 -13.71
N ILE A 70 -18.84 17.70 -13.75
CA ILE A 70 -17.66 17.49 -14.58
C ILE A 70 -17.89 16.27 -15.49
N PRO A 71 -17.93 16.45 -16.82
CA PRO A 71 -18.11 15.34 -17.75
C PRO A 71 -16.96 14.33 -17.73
N LYS A 72 -17.27 13.06 -18.02
CA LYS A 72 -16.26 12.02 -18.33
C LYS A 72 -15.29 12.52 -19.41
N GLY A 73 -14.01 12.20 -19.26
CA GLY A 73 -12.92 12.59 -20.15
C GLY A 73 -12.40 14.01 -19.95
N SER A 74 -12.95 14.77 -18.99
CA SER A 74 -12.45 16.11 -18.70
C SER A 74 -11.07 16.05 -18.05
N LEU A 75 -10.13 16.84 -18.57
CA LEU A 75 -8.85 17.08 -17.90
C LEU A 75 -9.13 17.77 -16.56
N LEU A 76 -8.66 17.19 -15.47
CA LEU A 76 -8.84 17.70 -14.11
C LEU A 76 -7.60 18.46 -13.64
N ILE A 77 -6.43 17.84 -13.78
CA ILE A 77 -5.15 18.39 -13.33
C ILE A 77 -4.09 18.05 -14.39
N ALA A 78 -3.22 19.00 -14.72
CA ALA A 78 -2.00 18.72 -15.47
C ALA A 78 -0.82 19.40 -14.80
N LEU A 79 0.22 18.63 -14.48
CA LEU A 79 1.42 19.14 -13.83
C LEU A 79 2.59 19.21 -14.83
N PRO A 80 3.25 20.37 -14.98
CA PRO A 80 4.52 20.50 -15.68
C PRO A 80 5.61 19.63 -15.05
N ASP A 81 6.59 19.23 -15.87
CA ASP A 81 7.63 18.27 -15.49
C ASP A 81 8.48 18.66 -14.27
N HIS A 82 8.59 19.96 -13.98
CA HIS A 82 9.39 20.50 -12.88
C HIS A 82 8.63 20.60 -11.54
N ILE A 83 7.30 20.43 -11.54
CA ILE A 83 6.50 20.50 -10.31
C ILE A 83 6.68 19.25 -9.43
N PRO A 84 6.55 18.01 -9.94
CA PRO A 84 6.72 16.82 -9.10
C PRO A 84 8.09 16.79 -8.43
N LEU A 85 8.10 16.55 -7.11
CA LEU A 85 9.35 16.34 -6.37
C LEU A 85 9.91 14.98 -6.77
N LYS A 86 11.12 14.98 -7.35
CA LYS A 86 11.82 13.78 -7.83
C LYS A 86 13.12 13.60 -7.07
N PHE A 87 13.56 12.35 -6.96
CA PHE A 87 14.90 12.01 -6.50
C PHE A 87 15.72 11.62 -7.72
N GLU A 88 16.55 12.54 -8.21
CA GLU A 88 17.49 12.27 -9.29
C GLU A 88 18.82 11.84 -8.66
N SER A 89 19.32 10.68 -9.07
CA SER A 89 20.56 10.10 -8.56
C SER A 89 21.81 10.65 -9.25
N ASP A 90 21.67 11.67 -10.10
CA ASP A 90 22.79 12.24 -10.80
C ASP A 90 23.68 12.97 -9.79
N ALA A 91 24.97 12.64 -9.80
CA ALA A 91 25.96 13.08 -8.84
C ALA A 91 26.16 14.61 -8.91
N GLY A 92 25.34 15.35 -8.16
CA GLY A 92 25.60 16.75 -7.82
C GLY A 92 26.78 16.88 -6.87
N ASP A 93 27.29 18.10 -6.70
CA ASP A 93 28.32 18.40 -5.71
C ASP A 93 27.72 18.73 -4.33
N GLY A 94 28.55 18.69 -3.28
CA GLY A 94 28.17 19.11 -1.93
C GLY A 94 27.02 18.30 -1.32
N ALA A 95 25.96 19.00 -0.90
CA ALA A 95 24.82 18.42 -0.17
C ALA A 95 24.08 17.31 -0.91
N ASP A 96 24.05 17.35 -2.25
CA ASP A 96 23.36 16.35 -3.04
C ASP A 96 24.16 15.03 -3.09
N SER A 97 25.51 15.10 -3.04
CA SER A 97 26.35 13.89 -2.94
C SER A 97 26.11 13.12 -1.64
N VAL A 98 26.03 13.82 -0.50
CA VAL A 98 25.75 13.22 0.81
C VAL A 98 24.38 12.55 0.84
N LEU A 99 23.39 13.18 0.18
CA LEU A 99 22.04 12.64 0.10
C LEU A 99 21.97 11.37 -0.76
N VAL A 100 22.71 11.33 -1.87
CA VAL A 100 22.84 10.14 -2.74
C VAL A 100 23.51 9.00 -2.00
N ASP A 101 24.58 9.26 -1.24
CA ASP A 101 25.26 8.25 -0.43
C ASP A 101 24.32 7.66 0.63
N LEU A 102 23.55 8.50 1.34
CA LEU A 102 22.54 8.03 2.29
C LEU A 102 21.44 7.21 1.60
N ALA A 103 20.95 7.66 0.45
CA ALA A 103 19.92 6.96 -0.30
C ALA A 103 20.39 5.60 -0.84
N SER A 104 21.69 5.44 -1.12
CA SER A 104 22.27 4.16 -1.55
C SER A 104 22.23 3.07 -0.46
N GLN A 105 22.14 3.47 0.81
CA GLN A 105 22.05 2.58 1.96
C GLN A 105 20.61 2.16 2.28
N VAL A 106 19.62 2.79 1.63
CA VAL A 106 18.20 2.46 1.82
C VAL A 106 17.86 1.17 1.04
N PRO A 107 17.34 0.13 1.71
CA PRO A 107 16.89 -1.09 1.05
C PRO A 107 15.85 -0.80 -0.04
N GLU A 108 15.86 -1.57 -1.12
CA GLU A 108 14.97 -1.34 -2.27
C GLU A 108 13.48 -1.46 -1.90
N GLU A 109 13.14 -2.34 -0.96
CA GLU A 109 11.78 -2.47 -0.44
C GLU A 109 11.31 -1.23 0.36
N LEU A 110 12.23 -0.46 0.93
CA LEU A 110 11.97 0.77 1.69
C LEU A 110 12.28 2.04 0.87
N TRP A 111 12.15 1.94 -0.46
CA TRP A 111 12.45 3.01 -1.42
C TRP A 111 11.83 4.37 -1.06
N ALA A 112 10.68 4.40 -0.38
CA ALA A 112 10.01 5.63 0.03
C ALA A 112 10.95 6.53 0.86
N MET A 113 11.87 5.94 1.61
CA MET A 113 12.85 6.70 2.37
C MET A 113 13.88 7.42 1.47
N LYS A 114 14.20 6.91 0.27
CA LYS A 114 15.10 7.60 -0.68
C LYS A 114 14.53 8.98 -1.06
N LEU A 115 13.28 9.02 -1.51
CA LEU A 115 12.59 10.28 -1.79
C LEU A 115 12.27 11.06 -0.50
N GLY A 116 12.07 10.36 0.63
CA GLY A 116 11.85 10.97 1.94
C GLY A 116 13.06 11.80 2.40
N LEU A 117 14.29 11.38 2.11
CA LEU A 117 15.49 12.17 2.38
C LEU A 117 15.48 13.49 1.60
N LYS A 118 15.11 13.47 0.31
CA LYS A 118 14.97 14.69 -0.50
C LYS A 118 13.83 15.58 0.00
N LEU A 119 12.72 14.98 0.44
CA LEU A 119 11.63 15.72 1.07
C LEU A 119 12.10 16.46 2.33
N LEU A 120 12.90 15.83 3.18
CA LEU A 120 13.48 16.45 4.37
C LEU A 120 14.47 17.56 4.03
N GLN A 121 15.30 17.36 3.01
CA GLN A 121 16.23 18.37 2.49
C GLN A 121 15.46 19.65 2.07
N GLU A 122 14.43 19.48 1.25
CA GLU A 122 13.60 20.60 0.77
C GLU A 122 12.74 21.23 1.88
N ARG A 123 12.29 20.44 2.86
CA ARG A 123 11.60 20.96 4.04
C ARG A 123 12.49 21.87 4.88
N ALA A 124 13.75 21.49 5.07
CA ALA A 124 14.73 22.27 5.84
C ALA A 124 15.15 23.57 5.12
N ARG A 125 15.15 23.54 3.78
CA ARG A 125 15.60 24.65 2.93
C ARG A 125 14.64 25.84 2.97
N LEU A 126 15.16 27.00 3.36
CA LEU A 126 14.46 28.26 3.14
C LEU A 126 14.36 28.59 1.66
N GLY A 127 13.18 29.06 1.25
CA GLY A 127 12.92 29.38 -0.16
C GLY A 127 12.85 28.15 -1.07
N SER A 128 12.67 26.94 -0.51
CA SER A 128 12.41 25.75 -1.33
C SER A 128 11.27 26.00 -2.31
N PHE A 129 11.51 25.66 -3.58
CA PHE A 129 10.52 25.73 -4.65
C PHE A 129 9.26 24.93 -4.29
N TRP A 130 9.44 23.77 -3.64
CA TRP A 130 8.36 22.87 -3.25
C TRP A 130 7.70 23.24 -1.91
N TRP A 131 8.09 24.34 -1.25
CA TRP A 131 7.46 24.74 0.00
C TRP A 131 5.93 24.85 -0.06
N PRO A 132 5.30 25.41 -1.12
CA PRO A 132 3.84 25.40 -1.27
C PRO A 132 3.26 23.99 -1.18
N TYR A 133 3.92 22.97 -1.74
CA TYR A 133 3.52 21.57 -1.59
C TYR A 133 3.78 21.02 -0.18
N ILE A 134 5.03 21.13 0.30
CA ILE A 134 5.47 20.53 1.57
C ILE A 134 4.66 21.05 2.75
N SER A 135 4.35 22.34 2.78
CA SER A 135 3.57 22.96 3.86
C SER A 135 2.10 22.55 3.87
N ASN A 136 1.57 22.00 2.78
CA ASN A 136 0.22 21.42 2.72
C ASN A 136 0.17 19.92 3.07
N LEU A 137 1.32 19.25 3.26
CA LEU A 137 1.33 17.85 3.69
C LEU A 137 0.74 17.70 5.10
N PRO A 138 0.20 16.52 5.46
CA PRO A 138 -0.23 16.24 6.82
C PRO A 138 0.87 16.42 7.85
N GLU A 139 0.49 16.87 9.03
CA GLU A 139 1.40 16.93 10.17
C GLU A 139 1.69 15.52 10.72
N THR A 140 0.68 14.67 10.79
CA THR A 140 0.76 13.29 11.29
C THR A 140 0.14 12.31 10.30
N TYR A 141 0.47 11.03 10.46
CA TYR A 141 -0.03 9.93 9.64
C TYR A 141 -0.53 8.79 10.53
N SER A 142 -1.55 8.08 10.07
CA SER A 142 -2.16 6.95 10.78
C SER A 142 -1.58 5.60 10.37
N VAL A 143 -0.30 5.56 9.97
CA VAL A 143 0.38 4.30 9.65
C VAL A 143 0.87 3.61 10.94
N PRO A 144 0.95 2.27 10.98
CA PRO A 144 1.27 1.52 12.20
C PRO A 144 2.59 1.87 12.89
N ILE A 145 3.59 2.40 12.18
CA ILE A 145 4.86 2.80 12.83
C ILE A 145 4.70 3.92 13.86
N PHE A 146 3.55 4.62 13.86
CA PHE A 146 3.19 5.66 14.84
C PHE A 146 2.16 5.20 15.88
N PHE A 147 1.71 3.95 15.80
CA PHE A 147 0.71 3.42 16.73
C PHE A 147 1.28 3.31 18.13
N GLN A 148 0.43 3.55 19.12
CA GLN A 148 0.80 3.32 20.51
C GLN A 148 0.84 1.82 20.80
N GLY A 149 1.50 1.44 21.89
CA GLY A 149 1.69 0.03 22.24
C GLY A 149 0.40 -0.77 22.33
N GLU A 150 -0.72 -0.16 22.72
CA GLU A 150 -2.03 -0.84 22.76
C GLU A 150 -2.59 -1.08 21.35
N ASP A 151 -2.54 -0.09 20.47
CA ASP A 151 -3.01 -0.21 19.09
C ASP A 151 -2.19 -1.24 18.30
N ILE A 152 -0.87 -1.31 18.55
CA ILE A 152 -0.01 -2.36 17.99
C ILE A 152 -0.44 -3.75 18.45
N LYS A 153 -0.77 -3.93 19.75
CA LYS A 153 -1.24 -5.23 20.25
C LYS A 153 -2.55 -5.65 19.59
N ASN A 154 -3.42 -4.70 19.26
CA ASN A 154 -4.71 -4.96 18.63
C ASN A 154 -4.59 -5.40 17.16
N LEU A 155 -3.43 -5.25 16.51
CA LEU A 155 -3.24 -5.78 15.15
C LEU A 155 -3.32 -7.31 15.09
N GLN A 156 -2.84 -8.00 16.13
CA GLN A 156 -2.95 -9.46 16.35
C GLN A 156 -2.62 -10.36 15.14
N TYR A 157 -1.94 -9.84 14.13
CA TYR A 157 -1.67 -10.51 12.88
C TYR A 157 -0.17 -10.47 12.58
N ALA A 158 0.47 -11.64 12.66
CA ALA A 158 1.92 -11.77 12.67
C ALA A 158 2.62 -11.24 11.41
N PRO A 159 2.13 -11.48 10.17
CA PRO A 159 2.74 -10.92 8.95
C PRO A 159 2.79 -9.39 8.97
N LEU A 160 1.68 -8.74 9.36
CA LEU A 160 1.61 -7.29 9.47
C LEU A 160 2.55 -6.78 10.58
N LEU A 161 2.51 -7.38 11.77
CA LEU A 161 3.39 -7.02 12.89
C LEU A 161 4.87 -7.15 12.53
N TYR A 162 5.25 -8.17 11.77
CA TYR A 162 6.60 -8.34 11.26
C TYR A 162 7.02 -7.15 10.39
N GLN A 163 6.16 -6.69 9.48
CA GLN A 163 6.46 -5.52 8.63
C GLN A 163 6.58 -4.23 9.45
N VAL A 164 5.71 -4.02 10.44
CA VAL A 164 5.80 -2.86 11.34
C VAL A 164 7.12 -2.87 12.09
N ASN A 165 7.47 -3.98 12.73
CA ASN A 165 8.72 -4.13 13.48
C ASN A 165 9.95 -3.92 12.60
N LYS A 166 9.93 -4.46 11.38
CA LYS A 166 10.99 -4.29 10.38
C LYS A 166 11.20 -2.81 10.03
N ARG A 167 10.12 -2.06 9.77
CA ARG A 167 10.17 -0.62 9.47
C ARG A 167 10.68 0.19 10.66
N CYS A 168 10.16 -0.06 11.86
CA CYS A 168 10.63 0.61 13.08
C CYS A 168 12.11 0.35 13.34
N ARG A 169 12.56 -0.89 13.18
CA ARG A 169 13.98 -1.25 13.34
C ARG A 169 14.86 -0.54 12.34
N PHE A 170 14.46 -0.56 11.06
CA PHE A 170 15.17 0.18 10.02
C PHE A 170 15.30 1.67 10.36
N LEU A 171 14.22 2.35 10.77
CA LEU A 171 14.26 3.77 11.09
C LEU A 171 15.20 4.09 12.25
N LEU A 172 15.23 3.25 13.28
CA LEU A 172 16.14 3.41 14.44
C LEU A 172 17.61 3.21 14.06
N ASP A 173 17.91 2.18 13.26
CA ASP A 173 19.28 1.90 12.83
C ASP A 173 19.76 2.96 11.81
N PHE A 174 18.86 3.38 10.91
CA PHE A 174 19.15 4.39 9.88
C PHE A 174 19.33 5.79 10.45
N ASP A 175 18.62 6.16 11.52
CA ASP A 175 18.88 7.40 12.28
C ASP A 175 20.35 7.48 12.73
N GLN A 176 20.89 6.40 13.29
CA GLN A 176 22.29 6.34 13.71
C GLN A 176 23.26 6.46 12.53
N GLU A 177 22.93 5.86 11.40
CA GLU A 177 23.72 5.95 10.17
C GLU A 177 23.74 7.38 9.63
N VAL A 178 22.58 8.03 9.54
CA VAL A 178 22.45 9.43 9.14
C VAL A 178 23.26 10.33 10.07
N ARG A 179 23.17 10.14 11.39
CA ARG A 179 23.98 10.90 12.36
C ARG A 179 25.47 10.74 12.12
N ARG A 180 25.95 9.51 11.87
CA ARG A 180 27.35 9.22 11.59
C ARG A 180 27.82 9.87 10.28
N ALA A 181 27.02 9.75 9.22
CA ALA A 181 27.33 10.35 7.92
C ALA A 181 27.39 11.88 7.97
N LEU A 182 26.54 12.52 8.78
CA LEU A 182 26.45 13.98 8.87
C LEU A 182 27.46 14.60 9.84
N ALA A 183 28.04 13.83 10.77
CA ALA A 183 28.91 14.35 11.83
C ALA A 183 30.13 15.13 11.32
N SER A 184 30.67 14.78 10.15
CA SER A 184 31.85 15.42 9.55
C SER A 184 31.52 16.31 8.35
N VAL A 185 30.24 16.49 8.01
CA VAL A 185 29.82 17.31 6.85
C VAL A 185 29.92 18.79 7.21
N LYS A 186 30.52 19.57 6.31
CA LYS A 186 30.65 21.02 6.50
C LYS A 186 29.25 21.67 6.54
N PRO A 187 29.03 22.76 7.31
CA PRO A 187 27.72 23.40 7.41
C PRO A 187 27.08 23.79 6.07
N ASN A 188 27.88 24.23 5.09
CA ASN A 188 27.39 24.61 3.76
C ASN A 188 27.00 23.41 2.89
N ASP A 189 27.58 22.24 3.16
CA ASP A 189 27.33 20.99 2.45
C ASP A 189 26.32 20.10 3.20
N HIS A 190 25.80 20.57 4.35
CA HIS A 190 24.89 19.79 5.17
C HIS A 190 23.49 19.77 4.54
N PRO A 191 22.98 18.61 4.08
CA PRO A 191 21.73 18.53 3.32
C PRO A 191 20.52 19.07 4.09
N PHE A 192 20.53 18.96 5.41
CA PHE A 192 19.45 19.43 6.28
C PHE A 192 19.71 20.79 6.95
N GLY A 193 20.70 21.56 6.45
CA GLY A 193 21.05 22.87 7.00
C GLY A 193 21.53 22.80 8.46
N GLY A 194 22.35 21.81 8.82
CA GLY A 194 22.88 21.63 10.17
C GLY A 194 21.89 21.07 11.20
N GLN A 195 20.66 20.71 10.80
CA GLN A 195 19.70 20.08 11.69
C GLN A 195 19.96 18.58 11.82
N GLU A 196 19.81 18.07 13.04
CA GLU A 196 19.79 16.64 13.29
C GLU A 196 18.48 16.00 12.81
N LEU A 197 18.60 14.85 12.16
CA LEU A 197 17.48 13.96 11.92
C LEU A 197 17.32 12.99 13.10
N ASN A 198 16.11 12.47 13.26
CA ASN A 198 15.82 11.40 14.20
C ASN A 198 14.83 10.40 13.57
N ALA A 199 14.65 9.26 14.22
CA ALA A 199 13.71 8.24 13.75
C ALA A 199 12.29 8.79 13.49
N SER A 200 11.83 9.78 14.25
CA SER A 200 10.51 10.39 14.06
C SER A 200 10.41 11.24 12.78
N SER A 201 11.43 12.05 12.46
CA SER A 201 11.43 12.84 11.22
C SER A 201 11.63 11.98 9.98
N LEU A 202 12.46 10.93 10.08
CA LEU A 202 12.59 9.91 9.06
C LEU A 202 11.28 9.15 8.83
N GLY A 203 10.62 8.72 9.91
CA GLY A 203 9.31 8.08 9.86
C GLY A 203 8.26 8.98 9.20
N TRP A 204 8.20 10.26 9.58
CA TRP A 204 7.27 11.22 8.97
C TRP A 204 7.49 11.33 7.46
N ALA A 205 8.74 11.48 7.03
CA ALA A 205 9.07 11.62 5.62
C ALA A 205 8.80 10.34 4.81
N MET A 206 9.11 9.18 5.39
CA MET A 206 8.82 7.88 4.78
C MET A 206 7.31 7.70 4.59
N SER A 207 6.50 8.03 5.60
CA SER A 207 5.03 7.95 5.51
C SER A 207 4.44 8.98 4.56
N ALA A 208 5.00 10.20 4.52
CA ALA A 208 4.60 11.23 3.57
C ALA A 208 4.80 10.78 2.13
N VAL A 209 5.90 10.07 1.86
CA VAL A 209 6.22 9.54 0.54
C VAL A 209 5.42 8.29 0.22
N SER A 210 5.40 7.28 1.09
CA SER A 210 4.72 6.00 0.81
C SER A 210 3.24 6.20 0.48
N SER A 211 2.59 7.14 1.16
CA SER A 211 1.17 7.41 1.01
C SER A 211 0.79 8.28 -0.20
N ARG A 212 1.76 8.94 -0.87
CA ARG A 212 1.47 10.02 -1.86
C ARG A 212 2.34 10.00 -3.11
N ALA A 213 3.44 9.26 -3.12
CA ALA A 213 4.34 9.22 -4.26
C ALA A 213 3.86 8.21 -5.30
N PHE A 214 4.00 8.58 -6.57
CA PHE A 214 3.71 7.70 -7.71
C PHE A 214 5.02 7.14 -8.27
N ARG A 215 5.05 5.84 -8.52
CA ARG A 215 6.09 5.23 -9.36
C ARG A 215 5.68 5.38 -10.82
N LEU A 216 6.38 6.25 -11.55
CA LEU A 216 6.15 6.44 -12.97
C LEU A 216 6.86 5.31 -13.74
N HIS A 217 6.09 4.32 -14.21
CA HIS A 217 6.59 3.26 -15.08
C HIS A 217 6.34 3.65 -16.55
N GLY A 218 7.39 3.87 -17.35
CA GLY A 218 7.22 4.13 -18.80
C GLY A 218 8.41 4.78 -19.49
N LYS A 219 8.49 4.62 -20.83
CA LYS A 219 9.44 5.36 -21.68
C LYS A 219 9.02 6.82 -21.76
N LYS A 220 9.96 7.73 -21.51
CA LYS A 220 9.79 9.19 -21.68
C LYS A 220 9.27 9.46 -23.11
N LEU A 221 8.01 9.88 -23.24
CA LEU A 221 7.44 10.22 -24.54
C LEU A 221 8.10 11.51 -25.08
N ALA A 222 8.34 11.57 -26.40
CA ALA A 222 9.04 12.70 -27.04
C ALA A 222 8.30 14.05 -26.91
N ALA A 223 7.03 14.04 -26.52
CA ALA A 223 6.21 15.24 -26.27
C ALA A 223 6.30 15.79 -24.83
N GLY A 224 7.19 15.23 -23.98
CA GLY A 224 7.23 15.50 -22.56
C GLY A 224 6.21 14.65 -21.81
N THR A 225 6.57 14.13 -20.64
CA THR A 225 5.67 13.32 -19.82
C THR A 225 4.77 14.26 -19.04
N ARG A 226 3.60 14.61 -19.59
CA ARG A 226 2.64 15.40 -18.82
C ARG A 226 1.96 14.48 -17.81
N ASN A 227 2.11 14.80 -16.52
CA ASN A 227 1.38 14.11 -15.47
C ASN A 227 -0.04 14.68 -15.46
N GLU A 228 -0.92 14.03 -16.22
CA GLU A 228 -2.31 14.42 -16.41
C GLU A 228 -3.23 13.51 -15.60
N VAL A 229 -4.28 14.13 -15.06
CA VAL A 229 -5.35 13.45 -14.33
C VAL A 229 -6.65 13.77 -15.04
N VAL A 230 -7.36 12.74 -15.46
CA VAL A 230 -8.60 12.84 -16.24
C VAL A 230 -9.75 12.18 -15.47
N ALA A 231 -10.95 12.74 -15.62
CA ALA A 231 -12.17 12.15 -15.09
C ALA A 231 -12.53 10.88 -15.89
N GLU A 232 -12.41 9.70 -15.29
CA GLU A 232 -12.77 8.43 -15.92
C GLU A 232 -14.30 8.25 -16.00
N THR A 233 -15.03 8.93 -15.12
CA THR A 233 -16.50 8.93 -15.08
C THR A 233 -17.03 10.36 -15.03
N GLU A 234 -18.33 10.52 -15.21
CA GLU A 234 -18.98 11.78 -14.86
C GLU A 234 -18.91 11.99 -13.34
N ILE A 235 -18.63 13.22 -12.90
CA ILE A 235 -18.55 13.62 -11.48
C ILE A 235 -19.61 14.70 -11.26
N LYS A 236 -20.53 14.52 -10.32
CA LYS A 236 -21.59 15.50 -10.06
C LYS A 236 -21.13 16.60 -9.12
N GLN A 237 -21.82 17.73 -9.16
CA GLN A 237 -21.63 18.78 -8.17
C GLN A 237 -21.74 18.23 -6.74
N ASN A 238 -20.79 18.63 -5.89
CA ASN A 238 -20.59 18.20 -4.51
C ASN A 238 -20.07 16.76 -4.32
N ASP A 239 -19.80 16.03 -5.40
CA ASP A 239 -19.13 14.73 -5.29
C ASP A 239 -17.66 14.90 -4.93
N SER A 240 -17.17 13.99 -4.09
CA SER A 240 -15.74 13.86 -3.82
C SER A 240 -15.04 13.25 -5.04
N LEU A 241 -13.86 13.79 -5.39
CA LEU A 241 -13.01 13.21 -6.42
C LEU A 241 -12.14 12.13 -5.79
N LEU A 242 -12.36 10.87 -6.18
CA LEU A 242 -11.60 9.73 -5.69
C LEU A 242 -10.60 9.24 -6.74
N LEU A 243 -9.43 8.84 -6.28
CA LEU A 243 -8.38 8.28 -7.12
C LEU A 243 -8.25 6.78 -6.82
N ASN A 244 -8.08 5.96 -7.86
CA ASN A 244 -7.73 4.56 -7.69
C ASN A 244 -6.24 4.43 -7.34
N TYR A 245 -5.93 3.89 -6.16
CA TYR A 245 -4.55 3.70 -5.67
C TYR A 245 -3.93 2.39 -6.19
N GLY A 246 -4.70 1.59 -6.92
CA GLY A 246 -4.32 0.30 -7.46
C GLY A 246 -4.98 -0.86 -6.70
N CYS A 247 -4.69 -2.07 -7.19
CA CYS A 247 -5.19 -3.33 -6.64
C CYS A 247 -4.39 -3.76 -5.40
N LEU A 248 -4.51 -3.04 -4.28
CA LEU A 248 -3.73 -3.26 -3.06
C LEU A 248 -4.57 -3.97 -1.97
N SER A 249 -3.92 -4.80 -1.16
CA SER A 249 -4.52 -5.41 0.03
C SER A 249 -4.69 -4.39 1.17
N ASN A 250 -5.51 -4.71 2.16
CA ASN A 250 -5.65 -3.85 3.34
C ASN A 250 -4.38 -3.77 4.19
N ASP A 251 -3.54 -4.82 4.18
CA ASP A 251 -2.21 -4.77 4.79
C ASP A 251 -1.37 -3.63 4.20
N LEU A 252 -1.36 -3.50 2.86
CA LEU A 252 -0.62 -2.46 2.16
C LEU A 252 -1.23 -1.08 2.36
N PHE A 253 -2.57 -0.97 2.27
CA PHE A 253 -3.26 0.29 2.58
C PHE A 253 -2.94 0.78 4.00
N LEU A 254 -2.95 -0.11 4.98
CA LEU A 254 -2.67 0.25 6.35
C LEU A 254 -1.20 0.63 6.55
N LEU A 255 -0.28 -0.18 6.03
CA LEU A 255 1.16 0.02 6.18
C LEU A 255 1.66 1.30 5.50
N ASP A 256 1.19 1.57 4.28
CA ASP A 256 1.75 2.63 3.42
C ASP A 256 0.91 3.91 3.41
N TYR A 257 -0.41 3.80 3.61
CA TYR A 257 -1.36 4.91 3.50
C TYR A 257 -2.06 5.25 4.82
N GLY A 258 -2.12 4.33 5.79
CA GLY A 258 -2.69 4.55 7.11
C GLY A 258 -4.21 4.45 7.16
N PHE A 259 -4.82 3.67 6.27
CA PHE A 259 -6.26 3.35 6.31
C PHE A 259 -6.51 1.91 5.83
N VAL A 260 -7.72 1.41 6.05
CA VAL A 260 -8.19 0.13 5.50
C VAL A 260 -9.50 0.34 4.77
N MET A 261 -9.77 -0.49 3.76
CA MET A 261 -11.00 -0.47 2.98
C MET A 261 -11.93 -1.60 3.47
N PRO A 262 -13.12 -1.31 4.02
CA PRO A 262 -14.00 -2.32 4.62
C PRO A 262 -14.38 -3.48 3.70
N SER A 263 -14.61 -3.20 2.41
CA SER A 263 -14.99 -4.19 1.40
C SER A 263 -13.98 -4.17 0.26
N ASN A 264 -12.73 -4.52 0.56
CA ASN A 264 -11.65 -4.52 -0.42
C ASN A 264 -11.63 -5.83 -1.23
N PRO A 265 -11.95 -5.82 -2.53
CA PRO A 265 -11.97 -7.04 -3.35
C PRO A 265 -10.58 -7.63 -3.57
N TYR A 266 -9.51 -6.86 -3.34
CA TYR A 266 -8.12 -7.24 -3.46
C TYR A 266 -7.49 -7.64 -2.12
N ASP A 267 -8.29 -7.75 -1.05
CA ASP A 267 -7.76 -8.12 0.25
C ASP A 267 -7.34 -9.58 0.32
N THR A 268 -6.16 -9.82 0.85
CA THR A 268 -5.51 -11.14 0.87
C THR A 268 -4.84 -11.35 2.20
N ILE A 269 -4.82 -12.60 2.68
CA ILE A 269 -3.96 -13.02 3.78
C ILE A 269 -2.69 -13.69 3.26
N GLU A 270 -1.59 -13.53 3.98
CA GLU A 270 -0.31 -14.17 3.67
C GLU A 270 -0.16 -15.45 4.50
N LEU A 271 0.17 -16.54 3.82
CA LEU A 271 0.56 -17.81 4.41
C LEU A 271 1.98 -18.17 3.97
N LYS A 272 2.71 -18.85 4.85
CA LYS A 272 4.02 -19.40 4.51
C LYS A 272 3.85 -20.83 4.00
N TYR A 273 4.31 -21.09 2.78
CA TYR A 273 4.44 -22.44 2.27
C TYR A 273 5.55 -23.17 3.04
N GLU A 274 5.16 -24.15 3.84
CA GLU A 274 6.06 -24.92 4.69
C GLU A 274 5.56 -26.37 4.78
N GLY A 275 6.41 -27.33 4.42
CA GLY A 275 6.02 -28.74 4.29
C GLY A 275 5.36 -29.31 5.54
N ALA A 276 5.92 -29.00 6.72
CA ALA A 276 5.39 -29.47 8.00
C ALA A 276 4.00 -28.90 8.32
N LEU A 277 3.73 -27.65 7.93
CA LEU A 277 2.41 -27.04 8.08
C LEU A 277 1.39 -27.68 7.14
N MET A 278 1.81 -27.98 5.91
CA MET A 278 0.97 -28.68 4.94
C MET A 278 0.67 -30.11 5.37
N ASP A 279 1.63 -30.84 5.94
CA ASP A 279 1.41 -32.16 6.54
C ASP A 279 0.40 -32.10 7.69
N ALA A 280 0.56 -31.14 8.61
CA ALA A 280 -0.37 -30.94 9.72
C ALA A 280 -1.80 -30.67 9.23
N ALA A 281 -1.95 -29.78 8.25
CA ALA A 281 -3.24 -29.47 7.62
C ALA A 281 -3.84 -30.70 6.93
N SER A 282 -3.04 -31.43 6.16
CA SER A 282 -3.50 -32.62 5.44
C SER A 282 -3.96 -33.72 6.41
N MET A 283 -3.18 -33.98 7.46
CA MET A 283 -3.56 -34.92 8.52
C MET A 283 -4.85 -34.51 9.23
N ALA A 284 -5.00 -33.23 9.60
CA ALA A 284 -6.22 -32.71 10.21
C ALA A 284 -7.45 -32.83 9.28
N ALA A 285 -7.22 -32.74 7.96
CA ALA A 285 -8.22 -32.93 6.92
C ALA A 285 -8.57 -34.41 6.63
N GLY A 286 -7.89 -35.37 7.28
CA GLY A 286 -8.02 -36.79 6.96
C GLY A 286 -7.45 -37.16 5.59
N VAL A 287 -6.60 -36.29 5.02
CA VAL A 287 -5.87 -36.49 3.77
C VAL A 287 -4.47 -36.94 4.16
N SER A 288 -4.17 -38.22 4.04
CA SER A 288 -2.82 -38.72 4.33
C SER A 288 -1.98 -38.67 3.05
N SER A 289 -0.97 -37.80 3.01
CA SER A 289 0.08 -37.82 2.00
C SER A 289 1.45 -37.74 2.69
N PRO A 290 2.41 -38.63 2.35
CA PRO A 290 3.75 -38.59 2.93
C PRO A 290 4.66 -37.53 2.27
N ASN A 291 4.15 -36.75 1.31
CA ASN A 291 4.99 -36.02 0.37
C ASN A 291 5.20 -34.53 0.69
N PHE A 292 4.50 -33.90 1.66
CA PHE A 292 4.65 -32.44 1.82
C PHE A 292 5.99 -32.03 2.44
N SER A 293 6.39 -32.67 3.56
CA SER A 293 7.74 -32.43 4.13
C SER A 293 8.86 -33.19 3.41
N SER A 294 8.53 -34.20 2.60
CA SER A 294 9.52 -34.98 1.84
C SER A 294 9.05 -35.31 0.42
N PRO A 295 8.94 -34.29 -0.46
CA PRO A 295 8.50 -34.51 -1.83
C PRO A 295 9.45 -35.40 -2.63
N ALA A 296 8.89 -36.21 -3.53
CA ALA A 296 9.68 -36.97 -4.50
C ALA A 296 10.47 -36.04 -5.43
N ALA A 297 11.55 -36.54 -6.05
CA ALA A 297 12.43 -35.73 -6.89
C ALA A 297 11.70 -35.01 -8.04
N TRP A 298 10.69 -35.63 -8.65
CA TRP A 298 9.89 -35.02 -9.71
C TRP A 298 8.93 -33.94 -9.16
N GLN A 299 8.41 -34.09 -7.94
CA GLN A 299 7.60 -33.07 -7.28
C GLN A 299 8.46 -31.86 -6.92
N GLN A 300 9.68 -32.08 -6.42
CA GLN A 300 10.66 -31.02 -6.13
C GLN A 300 10.97 -30.17 -7.37
N GLN A 301 11.10 -30.80 -8.54
CA GLN A 301 11.33 -30.09 -9.80
C GLN A 301 10.17 -29.14 -10.12
N ILE A 302 8.92 -29.57 -9.94
CA ILE A 302 7.74 -28.73 -10.19
C ILE A 302 7.63 -27.63 -9.13
N LEU A 303 7.88 -27.94 -7.85
CA LEU A 303 7.89 -26.92 -6.79
C LEU A 303 8.96 -25.84 -7.01
N SER A 304 10.10 -26.21 -7.59
CA SER A 304 11.15 -25.27 -7.99
C SER A 304 10.70 -24.40 -9.18
N GLN A 305 9.97 -24.97 -10.16
CA GLN A 305 9.36 -24.21 -11.25
C GLN A 305 8.28 -23.23 -10.76
N LEU A 306 7.55 -23.61 -9.71
CA LEU A 306 6.62 -22.73 -8.98
C LEU A 306 7.34 -21.72 -8.08
N ASN A 307 8.66 -21.73 -8.01
CA ASN A 307 9.47 -20.85 -7.15
C ASN A 307 9.09 -20.95 -5.66
N LEU A 308 8.66 -22.13 -5.20
CA LEU A 308 8.33 -22.42 -3.80
C LEU A 308 9.47 -23.12 -3.05
N VAL A 309 10.46 -23.66 -3.77
CA VAL A 309 11.65 -24.33 -3.24
C VAL A 309 12.89 -23.84 -3.99
N GLY A 310 14.00 -23.65 -3.27
CA GLY A 310 15.27 -23.15 -3.81
C GLY A 310 15.85 -21.97 -3.01
N GLU A 311 17.06 -21.55 -3.32
CA GLU A 311 17.76 -20.46 -2.61
C GLU A 311 17.06 -19.10 -2.74
N THR A 312 16.39 -18.87 -3.88
CA THR A 312 15.65 -17.63 -4.17
C THR A 312 14.14 -17.82 -4.13
N ALA A 313 13.66 -18.85 -3.42
CA ALA A 313 12.25 -19.20 -3.37
C ALA A 313 11.39 -18.12 -2.73
N ILE A 314 10.21 -17.88 -3.32
CA ILE A 314 9.18 -17.02 -2.74
C ILE A 314 8.18 -17.93 -2.03
N VAL A 315 8.49 -18.29 -0.79
CA VAL A 315 7.68 -19.22 0.01
C VAL A 315 6.36 -18.62 0.50
N LYS A 316 6.16 -17.31 0.35
CA LYS A 316 4.90 -16.66 0.72
C LYS A 316 3.86 -16.96 -0.35
N VAL A 317 2.68 -17.38 0.08
CA VAL A 317 1.50 -17.60 -0.77
C VAL A 317 0.28 -16.91 -0.17
N SER A 318 -0.69 -16.52 -1.00
CA SER A 318 -1.87 -15.78 -0.56
C SER A 318 -3.19 -16.53 -0.73
N LEU A 319 -4.14 -16.19 0.15
CA LEU A 319 -5.56 -16.54 0.02
C LEU A 319 -6.41 -15.27 0.03
N GLY A 320 -7.48 -15.24 -0.75
CA GLY A 320 -8.33 -14.06 -0.93
C GLY A 320 -7.98 -13.26 -2.19
N GLY A 321 -8.47 -12.03 -2.29
CA GLY A 321 -8.27 -11.21 -3.48
C GLY A 321 -9.05 -11.72 -4.71
N PRO A 322 -8.66 -11.30 -5.93
CA PRO A 322 -9.34 -11.70 -7.17
C PRO A 322 -9.19 -13.22 -7.43
N GLU A 323 -8.05 -13.79 -7.05
CA GLU A 323 -7.79 -15.23 -7.10
C GLU A 323 -7.91 -15.85 -5.70
N LEU A 324 -9.06 -16.45 -5.41
CA LEU A 324 -9.41 -16.98 -4.08
C LEU A 324 -8.31 -17.82 -3.42
N VAL A 325 -7.59 -18.62 -4.22
CA VAL A 325 -6.39 -19.35 -3.82
C VAL A 325 -5.31 -19.03 -4.84
N GLU A 326 -4.15 -18.59 -4.38
CA GLU A 326 -3.03 -18.34 -5.29
C GLU A 326 -2.64 -19.61 -6.06
N GLY A 327 -2.49 -19.47 -7.37
CA GLY A 327 -2.26 -20.61 -8.27
C GLY A 327 -1.05 -21.46 -7.89
N ARG A 328 0.03 -20.85 -7.38
CA ARG A 328 1.23 -21.60 -6.94
C ARG A 328 0.92 -22.58 -5.81
N LEU A 329 0.11 -22.17 -4.83
CA LEU A 329 -0.33 -23.04 -3.75
C LEU A 329 -1.20 -24.17 -4.30
N LEU A 330 -2.15 -23.84 -5.18
CA LEU A 330 -3.05 -24.82 -5.80
C LEU A 330 -2.28 -25.89 -6.57
N ALA A 331 -1.35 -25.49 -7.44
CA ALA A 331 -0.50 -26.39 -8.20
C ALA A 331 0.39 -27.25 -7.30
N ALA A 332 0.99 -26.66 -6.26
CA ALA A 332 1.83 -27.38 -5.31
C ALA A 332 1.04 -28.49 -4.59
N LEU A 333 -0.16 -28.19 -4.09
CA LEU A 333 -1.01 -29.17 -3.42
C LEU A 333 -1.45 -30.28 -4.37
N ARG A 334 -1.88 -29.93 -5.59
CA ARG A 334 -2.26 -30.89 -6.65
C ARG A 334 -1.13 -31.89 -6.92
N VAL A 335 0.08 -31.38 -7.13
CA VAL A 335 1.29 -32.16 -7.41
C VAL A 335 1.70 -33.05 -6.24
N LEU A 336 1.62 -32.54 -5.00
CA LEU A 336 2.05 -33.28 -3.81
C LEU A 336 1.07 -34.37 -3.38
N LEU A 337 -0.21 -34.18 -3.72
CA LEU A 337 -1.28 -35.15 -3.50
C LEU A 337 -1.48 -36.10 -4.70
N ALA A 338 -0.73 -35.92 -5.79
CA ALA A 338 -0.77 -36.83 -6.92
C ALA A 338 0.04 -38.11 -6.65
N SER A 339 -0.51 -39.25 -7.07
CA SER A 339 0.10 -40.56 -6.87
C SER A 339 1.16 -40.89 -7.93
N ASP A 340 1.07 -40.27 -9.11
CA ASP A 340 1.90 -40.61 -10.25
C ASP A 340 2.36 -39.37 -11.03
N SER A 341 3.58 -39.42 -11.55
CA SER A 341 4.16 -38.30 -12.29
C SER A 341 3.60 -38.19 -13.71
N GLU A 342 3.04 -39.26 -14.29
CA GLU A 342 2.62 -39.28 -15.69
C GLU A 342 1.33 -38.48 -15.89
N THR A 343 0.39 -38.56 -14.94
CA THR A 343 -0.83 -37.74 -14.93
C THR A 343 -0.51 -36.28 -14.79
N VAL A 344 0.39 -35.90 -13.88
CA VAL A 344 0.82 -34.51 -13.69
C VAL A 344 1.47 -33.95 -14.95
N GLN A 345 2.33 -34.72 -15.61
CA GLN A 345 3.03 -34.28 -16.83
C GLN A 345 2.13 -34.09 -18.06
N LYS A 346 0.88 -34.59 -18.04
CA LYS A 346 -0.11 -34.36 -19.12
C LYS A 346 -0.68 -32.94 -19.10
N HIS A 347 -0.46 -32.19 -18.03
CA HIS A 347 -0.97 -30.83 -17.85
C HIS A 347 0.17 -29.83 -17.81
N ASP A 348 -0.06 -28.65 -18.40
CA ASP A 348 0.85 -27.53 -18.21
C ASP A 348 0.67 -26.89 -16.82
N LEU A 349 1.67 -26.09 -16.43
CA LEU A 349 1.69 -25.45 -15.11
C LEU A 349 0.55 -24.44 -14.94
N ASN A 350 0.06 -23.82 -16.03
CA ASN A 350 -1.05 -22.87 -15.97
C ASN A 350 -2.36 -23.57 -15.61
N THR A 351 -2.59 -24.75 -16.19
CA THR A 351 -3.74 -25.61 -15.88
C THR A 351 -3.69 -26.04 -14.41
N LEU A 352 -2.51 -26.44 -13.90
CA LEU A 352 -2.34 -26.83 -12.50
C LEU A 352 -2.49 -25.66 -11.52
N GLN A 353 -2.19 -24.43 -11.95
CA GLN A 353 -2.38 -23.21 -11.14
C GLN A 353 -3.80 -22.66 -11.21
N SER A 354 -4.59 -23.05 -12.21
CA SER A 354 -5.92 -22.48 -12.42
C SER A 354 -6.99 -23.15 -11.56
N LEU A 355 -7.76 -22.32 -10.84
CA LEU A 355 -8.97 -22.76 -10.12
C LEU A 355 -10.13 -23.07 -11.07
N SER A 356 -10.16 -22.47 -12.27
CA SER A 356 -11.23 -22.68 -13.25
C SER A 356 -11.04 -23.95 -14.09
N ALA A 357 -9.86 -24.56 -14.04
CA ALA A 357 -9.62 -25.85 -14.68
C ALA A 357 -10.47 -26.95 -14.02
N GLU A 358 -11.16 -27.74 -14.83
CA GLU A 358 -12.01 -28.82 -14.34
C GLU A 358 -11.17 -30.00 -13.87
N ALA A 359 -10.93 -30.06 -12.56
CA ALA A 359 -10.31 -31.18 -11.84
C ALA A 359 -9.14 -31.83 -12.61
N PRO A 360 -8.03 -31.11 -12.86
CA PRO A 360 -6.99 -31.55 -13.80
C PRO A 360 -6.39 -32.90 -13.44
N LEU A 361 -6.26 -33.22 -12.15
CA LEU A 361 -5.74 -34.50 -11.66
C LEU A 361 -6.84 -35.43 -11.11
N GLY A 362 -8.10 -35.17 -11.48
CA GLY A 362 -9.28 -35.92 -11.04
C GLY A 362 -9.93 -35.40 -9.76
N ILE A 363 -11.20 -35.73 -9.59
CA ILE A 363 -12.06 -35.23 -8.50
C ILE A 363 -11.49 -35.58 -7.12
N THR A 364 -10.96 -36.79 -6.94
CA THR A 364 -10.38 -37.23 -5.66
C THR A 364 -9.19 -36.36 -5.25
N ASN A 365 -8.34 -35.96 -6.19
CA ASN A 365 -7.22 -35.07 -5.93
C ASN A 365 -7.72 -33.66 -5.55
N GLU A 366 -8.68 -33.10 -6.29
CA GLU A 366 -9.26 -31.79 -5.97
C GLU A 366 -9.89 -31.77 -4.57
N VAL A 367 -10.66 -32.81 -4.20
CA VAL A 367 -11.25 -32.91 -2.86
C VAL A 367 -10.17 -32.91 -1.78
N ALA A 368 -9.07 -33.65 -1.99
CA ALA A 368 -7.94 -33.68 -1.07
C ALA A 368 -7.24 -32.32 -0.96
N VAL A 369 -7.04 -31.64 -2.09
CA VAL A 369 -6.45 -30.29 -2.17
C VAL A 369 -7.28 -29.29 -1.38
N PHE A 370 -8.59 -29.19 -1.65
CA PHE A 370 -9.45 -28.23 -0.97
C PHE A 370 -9.65 -28.54 0.51
N ARG A 371 -9.75 -29.82 0.89
CA ARG A 371 -9.78 -30.19 2.31
C ARG A 371 -8.51 -29.75 3.04
N THR A 372 -7.34 -29.91 2.40
CA THR A 372 -6.06 -29.46 2.95
C THR A 372 -6.03 -27.92 3.09
N ILE A 373 -6.52 -27.18 2.09
CA ILE A 373 -6.63 -25.71 2.17
C ILE A 373 -7.56 -25.27 3.31
N ILE A 374 -8.73 -25.90 3.46
CA ILE A 374 -9.67 -25.60 4.55
C ILE A 374 -9.02 -25.84 5.92
N ALA A 375 -8.33 -26.98 6.08
CA ALA A 375 -7.64 -27.28 7.33
C ALA A 375 -6.49 -26.29 7.60
N LEU A 376 -5.77 -25.85 6.56
CA LEU A 376 -4.76 -24.80 6.66
C LEU A 376 -5.37 -23.48 7.17
N CYS A 377 -6.52 -23.08 6.63
CA CYS A 377 -7.26 -21.91 7.11
C CYS A 377 -7.71 -22.07 8.57
N ALA A 378 -8.21 -23.25 8.95
CA ALA A 378 -8.62 -23.52 10.33
C ALA A 378 -7.45 -23.39 11.32
N ILE A 379 -6.30 -24.00 10.98
CA ILE A 379 -5.07 -23.88 11.78
C ILE A 379 -4.62 -22.43 11.87
N ALA A 380 -4.65 -21.67 10.77
CA ALA A 380 -4.29 -20.25 10.78
C ALA A 380 -5.21 -19.43 11.71
N LEU A 381 -6.53 -19.68 11.68
CA LEU A 381 -7.52 -19.02 12.53
C LEU A 381 -7.37 -19.35 14.02
N GLU A 382 -6.78 -20.49 14.38
CA GLU A 382 -6.49 -20.84 15.77
C GLU A 382 -5.38 -20.01 16.40
N HIS A 383 -4.53 -19.36 15.58
CA HIS A 383 -3.46 -18.51 16.08
C HIS A 383 -3.94 -17.11 16.52
N PHE A 384 -5.17 -16.74 16.17
CA PHE A 384 -5.75 -15.47 16.61
C PHE A 384 -6.29 -15.61 18.05
N PRO A 385 -6.03 -14.63 18.93
CA PRO A 385 -6.46 -14.69 20.33
C PRO A 385 -7.96 -14.46 20.49
N THR A 386 -8.62 -13.86 19.51
CA THR A 386 -10.07 -13.59 19.48
C THR A 386 -10.74 -14.32 18.32
N LYS A 387 -12.07 -14.41 18.38
CA LYS A 387 -12.90 -14.90 17.29
C LYS A 387 -13.61 -13.74 16.59
N ILE A 388 -13.96 -13.94 15.32
CA ILE A 388 -14.66 -12.93 14.50
C ILE A 388 -15.90 -12.34 15.18
N MET A 389 -16.68 -13.14 15.91
CA MET A 389 -17.87 -12.66 16.61
C MET A 389 -17.53 -11.70 17.77
N GLU A 390 -16.39 -11.91 18.43
CA GLU A 390 -15.90 -11.05 19.51
C GLU A 390 -15.43 -9.72 18.92
N ASP A 391 -14.63 -9.76 17.85
CA ASP A 391 -14.14 -8.58 17.15
C ASP A 391 -15.30 -7.74 16.60
N GLU A 392 -16.30 -8.37 15.99
CA GLU A 392 -17.51 -7.69 15.52
C GLU A 392 -18.29 -7.03 16.66
N SER A 393 -18.36 -7.67 17.83
CA SER A 393 -19.03 -7.12 19.00
C SER A 393 -18.28 -5.89 19.53
N LEU A 394 -16.95 -5.93 19.58
CA LEU A 394 -16.09 -4.81 19.97
C LEU A 394 -16.28 -3.63 19.01
N LEU A 395 -16.28 -3.89 17.70
CA LEU A 395 -16.53 -2.86 16.68
C LEU A 395 -17.91 -2.22 16.84
N LYS A 396 -18.96 -3.02 17.08
CA LYS A 396 -20.32 -2.51 17.31
C LYS A 396 -20.43 -1.66 18.59
N GLN A 397 -19.74 -2.05 19.66
CA GLN A 397 -19.73 -1.31 20.93
C GLN A 397 -19.00 0.04 20.80
N GLY A 398 -17.93 0.11 20.01
CA GLY A 398 -17.22 1.35 19.70
C GLY A 398 -17.99 2.34 18.82
N VAL A 399 -19.11 1.92 18.19
CA VAL A 399 -19.92 2.71 17.24
C VAL A 399 -21.06 3.51 17.91
N SER A 400 -21.07 3.64 19.25
CA SER A 400 -22.06 4.47 19.95
C SER A 400 -21.75 5.98 19.90
N ALA A 401 -21.75 6.56 18.69
CA ALA A 401 -22.17 7.93 18.34
C ALA A 401 -22.00 8.09 16.82
N SER A 402 -23.05 8.54 16.14
CA SER A 402 -23.09 8.89 14.70
C SER A 402 -23.36 7.75 13.70
N THR A 403 -24.68 7.56 13.52
CA THR A 403 -25.45 7.34 12.27
C THR A 403 -25.20 6.08 11.43
N VAL A 404 -26.18 5.17 11.45
CA VAL A 404 -26.36 4.05 10.50
C VAL A 404 -27.55 4.39 9.60
N LEU A 405 -27.39 4.30 8.28
CA LEU A 405 -28.50 4.18 7.32
C LEU A 405 -28.19 3.09 6.28
N ASN A 406 -29.27 2.45 5.82
CA ASN A 406 -29.40 1.09 5.28
C ASN A 406 -28.44 0.64 4.15
N PRO A 407 -28.22 -0.69 4.00
CA PRO A 407 -27.42 -1.28 2.94
C PRO A 407 -28.26 -1.99 1.89
N GLU A 408 -28.46 -1.40 0.71
CA GLU A 408 -28.72 -2.18 -0.52
C GLU A 408 -28.05 -1.50 -1.73
N GLU A 409 -27.50 -2.36 -2.59
CA GLU A 409 -26.91 -2.12 -3.92
C GLU A 409 -25.46 -1.60 -3.97
N ASN A 410 -24.54 -2.46 -4.45
CA ASN A 410 -23.49 -1.96 -5.34
C ASN A 410 -22.97 -3.04 -6.31
N SER A 411 -23.14 -2.78 -7.61
CA SER A 411 -22.91 -3.69 -8.74
C SER A 411 -21.70 -3.33 -9.61
N ASP A 412 -20.82 -2.42 -9.15
CA ASP A 412 -19.86 -1.75 -10.05
C ASP A 412 -18.43 -2.32 -10.09
N TYR A 413 -18.18 -3.47 -9.43
CA TYR A 413 -16.83 -4.04 -9.32
C TYR A 413 -16.24 -4.60 -10.63
N ARG A 414 -17.01 -4.72 -11.71
CA ARG A 414 -16.50 -5.19 -13.03
C ARG A 414 -15.74 -4.12 -13.82
N TYR A 415 -15.76 -2.85 -13.41
CA TYR A 415 -15.13 -1.76 -14.17
C TYR A 415 -13.63 -1.57 -13.88
N TYR A 416 -13.11 -2.17 -12.80
CA TYR A 416 -11.76 -1.91 -12.27
C TYR A 416 -10.61 -2.55 -13.06
N GLU A 417 -10.87 -3.58 -13.88
CA GLU A 417 -9.80 -4.34 -14.56
C GLU A 417 -9.19 -3.65 -15.79
N LYS A 418 -9.86 -2.66 -16.40
CA LYS A 418 -9.43 -2.09 -17.71
C LYS A 418 -8.47 -0.90 -17.67
N SER A 419 -8.24 -0.26 -16.52
CA SER A 419 -7.57 1.06 -16.46
C SER A 419 -6.04 1.00 -16.24
N LEU A 420 -5.47 -0.16 -15.92
CA LEU A 420 -4.06 -0.30 -15.49
C LEU A 420 -3.01 -0.36 -16.62
N GLU A 421 -3.41 -0.45 -17.90
CA GLU A 421 -2.45 -0.65 -19.01
C GLU A 421 -1.85 0.64 -19.59
N ALA A 422 -2.31 1.85 -19.22
CA ALA A 422 -1.99 3.08 -19.95
C ALA A 422 -1.00 4.05 -19.27
N GLY A 423 -0.62 3.86 -18.01
CA GLY A 423 0.21 4.84 -17.28
C GLY A 423 -0.49 6.19 -17.05
N GLU A 424 -1.82 6.23 -17.15
CA GLU A 424 -2.67 7.38 -16.85
C GLU A 424 -3.17 7.30 -15.40
N ILE A 425 -3.15 8.43 -14.69
CA ILE A 425 -3.73 8.54 -13.33
C ILE A 425 -5.22 8.89 -13.51
N THR A 426 -6.11 7.93 -13.21
CA THR A 426 -7.56 8.06 -13.47
C THR A 426 -8.38 8.30 -12.18
N ILE A 427 -9.26 9.32 -12.22
CA ILE A 427 -10.19 9.65 -11.13
C ILE A 427 -11.57 9.10 -11.43
N ILE A 428 -12.18 8.41 -10.45
CA ILE A 428 -13.52 7.82 -10.53
C ILE A 428 -14.50 8.58 -9.63
N LYS A 429 -15.80 8.46 -9.94
CA LYS A 429 -16.90 8.97 -9.13
C LYS A 429 -16.82 8.41 -7.71
N GLY A 430 -16.82 9.28 -6.71
CA GLY A 430 -17.07 8.88 -5.33
C GLY A 430 -18.56 8.89 -5.05
N ASP A 431 -19.13 7.73 -4.71
CA ASP A 431 -20.47 7.71 -4.11
C ASP A 431 -20.35 8.16 -2.65
N ASN A 432 -21.13 9.17 -2.26
CA ASN A 432 -21.26 9.60 -0.86
C ASN A 432 -22.04 8.57 0.02
N HIS A 433 -22.33 7.39 -0.53
CA HIS A 433 -23.01 6.29 0.16
C HIS A 433 -22.01 5.19 0.52
N TYR A 434 -21.09 5.47 1.45
CA TYR A 434 -20.37 4.41 2.15
C TYR A 434 -21.08 4.16 3.48
N SER A 435 -22.22 3.46 3.41
CA SER A 435 -22.80 2.83 4.59
C SER A 435 -21.87 1.69 5.04
N ARG A 436 -21.42 1.78 6.29
CA ARG A 436 -20.68 0.75 7.03
C ARG A 436 -21.30 -0.63 6.76
N LEU A 437 -20.62 -1.45 5.97
CA LEU A 437 -20.98 -2.84 5.76
C LEU A 437 -19.96 -3.74 6.48
N ILE A 438 -20.50 -4.42 7.47
CA ILE A 438 -20.03 -5.69 8.00
C ILE A 438 -19.97 -6.67 6.82
N PHE A 439 -19.00 -7.58 6.85
CA PHE A 439 -18.82 -8.78 6.00
C PHE A 439 -17.87 -8.65 4.80
N ASP A 440 -16.79 -9.44 4.86
CA ASP A 440 -16.49 -10.41 3.81
C ASP A 440 -15.71 -11.65 4.31
N GLY A 441 -16.20 -12.23 5.43
CA GLY A 441 -16.02 -13.66 5.73
C GLY A 441 -16.73 -14.57 4.71
N TRP A 442 -17.41 -13.98 3.72
CA TRP A 442 -18.13 -14.68 2.67
C TRP A 442 -17.20 -15.43 1.73
N ARG A 443 -15.94 -15.07 1.50
CA ARG A 443 -15.10 -15.86 0.56
C ARG A 443 -14.73 -17.25 1.07
N VAL A 444 -14.47 -17.40 2.37
CA VAL A 444 -14.25 -18.71 3.01
C VAL A 444 -15.57 -19.47 3.17
N ILE A 445 -16.67 -18.76 3.47
CA ILE A 445 -18.02 -19.35 3.52
C ILE A 445 -18.50 -19.75 2.12
N THR A 446 -18.15 -19.02 1.05
CA THR A 446 -18.40 -19.34 -0.35
C THR A 446 -17.54 -20.52 -0.77
N LEU A 447 -16.30 -20.66 -0.26
CA LEU A 447 -15.52 -21.90 -0.39
C LEU A 447 -16.24 -23.08 0.28
N LEU A 448 -16.75 -22.88 1.51
CA LEU A 448 -17.53 -23.87 2.24
C LEU A 448 -18.89 -24.19 1.57
N ILE A 449 -19.56 -23.21 0.94
CA ILE A 449 -20.85 -23.35 0.25
C ILE A 449 -20.66 -23.97 -1.14
N ILE A 450 -19.63 -23.58 -1.92
CA ILE A 450 -19.28 -24.18 -3.21
C ILE A 450 -18.89 -25.64 -3.03
N ILE A 451 -18.18 -25.97 -1.94
CA ILE A 451 -17.80 -27.36 -1.62
C ILE A 451 -18.98 -28.14 -1.06
N ARG A 452 -19.87 -27.52 -0.27
CA ARG A 452 -21.06 -28.18 0.29
C ARG A 452 -22.20 -28.36 -0.73
N ASN A 453 -22.25 -27.55 -1.80
CA ASN A 453 -23.28 -27.61 -2.84
C ASN A 453 -22.81 -28.25 -4.16
N ARG A 454 -21.56 -28.74 -4.26
CA ARG A 454 -21.11 -29.51 -5.44
C ARG A 454 -21.61 -30.96 -5.47
N ASP A 455 -22.30 -31.42 -4.43
CA ASP A 455 -23.01 -32.70 -4.42
C ASP A 455 -24.43 -32.61 -5.07
N GLU A 456 -24.92 -31.41 -5.44
CA GLU A 456 -26.24 -31.23 -6.08
C GLU A 456 -26.19 -31.00 -7.61
N PHE A 457 -25.03 -31.16 -8.25
CA PHE A 457 -24.89 -31.15 -9.73
C PHE A 457 -24.32 -32.48 -10.28
N LEU A 458 -24.76 -33.60 -9.70
CA LEU A 458 -24.69 -34.94 -10.31
C LEU A 458 -26.03 -35.31 -10.97
#